data_AF-A0A1Q3JS68-F1
#
_entry.id   AF-A0A1Q3JS68-F1
#
_cell.length_a   1.000
_cell.length_b   1.000
_cell.length_c   1.000
_cell.angle_alpha   90.00
_cell.angle_beta   90.00
_cell.angle_gamma   90.00
#
_symmetry.space_group_name_H-M   'P 1'
#
loop_
_entity.id
_entity.type
_entity.pdbx_description
1 polymer ?
#
loop_
_entity_poly.entity_id
_entity_poly.type
_entity_poly.pdbx_seq_one_letter_code
_entity_poly.pdbx_strand_id
1 'polypeptide(L)' 'MTKIIYNVTTKVLHEVCEEWVVWMKEEHIPKMIATGCFFKAVILKLKSVEDGDGPTYAVQYHALNEEDYEKYLAD' A
#
# COMPACT_ATOMS: atom_id res chain seq x y z
N MET A 1 8.40 -16.06 14.70
CA MET A 1 7.80 -14.82 14.15
C MET A 1 7.81 -14.95 12.64
N THR A 2 6.64 -14.92 12.01
CA THR A 2 6.50 -15.02 10.56
C THR A 2 6.23 -13.62 10.03
N LYS A 3 7.12 -13.10 9.18
CA LYS A 3 6.91 -11.78 8.57
C LYS A 3 5.91 -11.91 7.43
N ILE A 4 4.80 -11.17 7.51
CA ILE A 4 3.74 -11.18 6.50
C ILE A 4 3.85 -9.91 5.65
N ILE A 5 3.54 -10.05 4.37
CA ILE A 5 3.38 -8.93 3.44
C ILE A 5 1.94 -8.92 2.95
N TYR A 6 1.21 -7.87 3.31
CA TYR A 6 -0.09 -7.55 2.74
C TYR A 6 0.11 -6.62 1.54
N ASN A 7 -0.24 -7.09 0.35
CA ASN A 7 -0.01 -6.36 -0.90
C ASN A 7 -1.34 -5.85 -1.48
N VAL A 8 -1.44 -4.52 -1.63
CA VAL A 8 -2.55 -3.86 -2.30
C VAL A 8 -2.10 -3.38 -3.67
N THR A 9 -2.80 -3.80 -4.73
CA THR A 9 -2.54 -3.34 -6.10
C THR A 9 -3.64 -2.37 -6.53
N THR A 10 -3.26 -1.21 -7.05
CA THR A 10 -4.18 -0.13 -7.43
C THR A 10 -3.84 0.35 -8.84
N LYS A 11 -4.81 0.30 -9.75
CA LYS A 11 -4.76 1.01 -11.03
C LYS A 11 -5.21 2.45 -10.76
N VAL A 12 -4.35 3.42 -11.07
CA VAL A 12 -4.59 4.85 -10.79
C VAL A 12 -4.77 5.55 -12.13
N LEU A 13 -5.80 6.39 -12.24
CA LEU A 13 -6.02 7.21 -13.44
C LEU A 13 -4.86 8.19 -13.64
N HIS A 14 -4.48 8.44 -14.90
CA HIS A 14 -3.41 9.39 -15.22
C HIS A 14 -3.59 10.76 -14.55
N GLU A 15 -4.82 11.28 -14.56
CA GLU A 15 -5.18 12.62 -14.09
C GLU A 15 -4.88 12.83 -12.60
N VAL A 16 -4.92 11.77 -11.79
CA VAL A 16 -4.74 11.85 -10.33
C VAL A 16 -3.48 11.12 -9.87
N CYS A 17 -2.63 10.67 -10.78
CA CYS A 17 -1.47 9.83 -10.44
C CYS A 17 -0.50 10.53 -9.47
N GLU A 18 -0.17 11.80 -9.73
CA GLU A 18 0.75 12.56 -8.89
C GLU A 18 0.15 12.83 -7.51
N GLU A 19 -1.10 13.31 -7.47
CA GLU A 19 -1.85 13.56 -6.23
C GLU A 19 -2.02 12.29 -5.40
N TRP A 20 -2.30 11.15 -6.04
CA TRP A 20 -2.41 9.87 -5.38
C TRP A 20 -1.09 9.46 -4.72
N VAL A 21 0.05 9.63 -5.39
CA VAL A 21 1.36 9.31 -4.80
C VAL A 21 1.68 10.22 -3.61
N VAL A 22 1.35 11.52 -3.69
CA VAL A 22 1.51 12.47 -2.59
C VAL A 22 0.62 12.06 -1.41
N TRP A 23 -0.67 11.86 -1.63
CA TRP A 23 -1.62 11.43 -0.61
C TRP A 23 -1.22 10.10 0.04
N MET A 24 -0.73 9.15 -0.76
CA MET A 24 -0.24 7.88 -0.23
C MET A 24 0.92 8.07 0.76
N LYS A 25 1.86 8.98 0.47
CA LYS A 25 3.03 9.24 1.30
C LYS A 25 2.72 10.10 2.53
N GLU A 26 1.87 11.10 2.37
CA GLU A 26 1.66 12.13 3.39
C GLU A 26 0.48 11.82 4.31
N GLU A 27 -0.50 11.05 3.84
CA GLU A 27 -1.75 10.81 4.58
C GLU A 27 -2.02 9.32 4.81
N HIS A 28 -2.12 8.52 3.74
CA HIS A 28 -2.61 7.15 3.86
C HIS A 28 -1.62 6.21 4.55
N ILE A 29 -0.38 6.12 4.06
CA ILE A 29 0.64 5.25 4.68
C ILE A 29 0.91 5.65 6.14
N PRO A 30 1.06 6.93 6.51
CA PRO A 30 1.17 7.32 7.90
C PRO A 30 0.02 6.81 8.77
N LYS A 31 -1.23 6.90 8.30
CA LYS A 31 -2.40 6.34 9.02
C LYS A 31 -2.32 4.83 9.16
N MET A 32 -1.92 4.13 8.10
CA MET A 32 -1.75 2.67 8.12
C MET A 32 -0.68 2.22 9.11
N ILE A 33 0.45 2.92 9.19
CA ILE A 33 1.52 2.64 10.17
C ILE A 33 1.06 2.98 11.59
N ALA A 34 0.28 4.06 11.76
CA ALA A 34 -0.24 4.48 13.06
C ALA A 34 -1.22 3.48 13.70
N THR A 35 -1.80 2.54 12.93
CA THR A 35 -2.59 1.42 13.49
C THR A 35 -1.74 0.48 14.37
N GLY A 36 -0.41 0.53 14.23
CA GLY A 36 0.52 -0.39 14.88
C GLY A 36 0.54 -1.80 14.28
N CYS A 37 -0.32 -2.09 13.29
CA CYS A 37 -0.41 -3.40 12.63
C CYS A 37 0.70 -3.60 11.58
N PHE A 38 1.24 -2.50 11.06
CA PHE A 38 2.30 -2.52 10.06
C PHE A 38 3.49 -1.68 10.50
N PHE A 39 4.70 -2.20 10.33
CA PHE A 39 5.94 -1.50 10.70
C PHE A 39 6.68 -0.89 9.50
N LYS A 40 6.26 -1.22 8.28
CA LYS A 40 6.86 -0.72 7.04
C LYS A 40 5.83 -0.75 5.90
N ALA A 41 5.90 0.26 5.05
CA ALA A 41 5.20 0.28 3.76
C ALA A 41 6.17 0.58 2.61
N VAL A 42 5.95 -0.01 1.43
CA VAL A 42 6.70 0.27 0.20
C VAL A 42 5.74 0.48 -0.96
N ILE A 43 5.83 1.62 -1.63
CA ILE A 43 5.10 1.90 -2.87
C ILE A 43 5.99 1.51 -4.06
N LEU A 44 5.46 0.69 -4.95
CA LEU A 44 6.11 0.21 -6.18
C LEU A 44 5.24 0.60 -7.38
N LYS A 45 5.86 1.10 -8.45
CA LYS A 45 5.19 1.27 -9.75
C LYS A 45 5.49 0.05 -10.63
N LEU A 46 4.45 -0.62 -11.13
CA LEU A 46 4.63 -1.73 -12.07
C LEU A 46 5.04 -1.19 -13.44
N LYS A 47 6.02 -1.82 -14.08
CA LYS A 47 6.55 -1.38 -15.39
C LYS A 47 5.86 -2.01 -16.61
N SER A 48 5.06 -3.05 -16.43
CA SER A 48 4.71 -4.02 -17.48
C SER A 48 3.22 -4.17 -17.76
N VAL A 49 2.40 -3.19 -17.38
CA VAL A 49 0.99 -3.13 -17.78
C VAL A 49 0.90 -2.04 -18.85
N GLU A 50 0.22 -2.30 -19.97
CA GLU A 50 -0.15 -1.21 -20.87
C GLU A 50 -0.89 -0.15 -20.03
N ASP A 51 -0.24 1.00 -19.83
CA ASP A 51 -0.70 2.07 -18.96
C ASP A 51 -1.85 2.87 -19.61
N GLY A 52 -2.63 2.28 -20.53
CA GLY A 52 -3.67 2.96 -21.31
C GLY A 52 -4.57 3.85 -20.44
N ASP A 53 -5.15 3.27 -19.38
CA ASP A 53 -6.02 3.99 -18.44
C ASP A 53 -5.28 4.53 -17.20
N GLY A 54 -3.95 4.50 -17.19
CA GLY A 54 -3.08 4.98 -16.11
C GLY A 54 -2.20 3.90 -15.47
N PRO A 55 -1.23 4.28 -14.61
CA PRO A 55 -0.26 3.35 -14.05
C PRO A 55 -0.86 2.42 -12.99
N THR A 56 -0.27 1.23 -12.86
CA THR A 56 -0.55 0.33 -11.74
C THR A 56 0.53 0.46 -10.66
N TYR A 57 0.09 0.67 -9.42
CA TYR A 57 0.95 0.65 -8.25
C TYR A 57 0.68 -0.60 -7.40
N ALA A 58 1.71 -1.10 -6.73
CA ALA A 58 1.60 -2.08 -5.66
C ALA A 58 2.15 -1.46 -4.37
N VAL A 59 1.37 -1.54 -3.30
CA VAL A 59 1.74 -1.07 -1.97
C VAL A 59 1.88 -2.28 -1.07
N GLN A 60 3.06 -2.47 -0.53
CA GLN A 60 3.39 -3.59 0.35
C GLN A 60 3.44 -3.11 1.79
N TYR A 61 2.54 -3.63 2.62
CA TYR A 61 2.53 -3.40 4.07
C TYR A 61 3.11 -4.62 4.78
N HIS A 62 4.09 -4.40 5.65
CA HIS A 62 4.78 -5.45 6.38
C HIS A 62 4.29 -5.54 7.82
N ALA A 63 3.79 -6.72 8.20
CA ALA A 63 3.39 -7.05 9.56
C ALA A 63 4.40 -8.01 10.21
N LEU A 64 4.52 -7.98 11.54
CA LEU A 64 5.47 -8.81 12.28
C LEU A 64 4.99 -10.25 12.46
N ASN A 65 3.67 -10.45 12.46
CA ASN A 65 3.01 -11.74 12.67
C ASN A 65 1.58 -11.72 12.06
N GLU A 66 0.89 -12.85 12.14
CA GLU A 66 -0.49 -13.02 11.65
C GLU A 66 -1.50 -12.22 12.49
N GLU A 67 -1.33 -12.16 13.81
CA GLU A 67 -2.23 -11.45 14.73
C GLU A 67 -2.32 -9.95 14.40
N ASP A 68 -1.19 -9.30 14.08
CA ASP A 68 -1.16 -7.90 13.65
C ASP A 68 -1.97 -7.71 12.35
N TYR A 69 -1.88 -8.66 11.41
CA TYR A 69 -2.62 -8.60 10.16
C TYR A 69 -4.13 -8.86 10.37
N GLU A 70 -4.48 -9.85 11.18
CA GLU A 70 -5.87 -10.16 11.55
C GLU A 70 -6.52 -8.98 12.27
N LYS A 71 -5.79 -8.30 13.16
CA LYS A 71 -6.25 -7.08 13.83
C LYS A 71 -6.61 -5.99 12.81
N TYR A 72 -5.75 -5.77 11.81
CA TYR A 72 -6.05 -4.81 10.74
C TYR A 72 -7.31 -5.17 9.93
N LEU A 73 -7.59 -6.47 9.73
CA LEU A 73 -8.79 -6.91 9.01
C LEU A 73 -10.09 -6.79 9.83
N ALA A 74 -9.99 -6.70 11.16
CA ALA A 74 -11.13 -6.65 12.07
C ALA A 74 -11.63 -5.23 12.38
N ASP A 75 -10.81 -4.21 12.12
CA ASP A 75 -11.14 -2.78 12.20
C ASP A 75 -11.90 -2.30 10.95
#